data_AF-J9USQ2-F1
#
_entry.id   AF-J9USQ2-F1
#
_cell.length_a   1.000
_cell.length_b   1.000
_cell.length_c   1.000
_cell.angle_alpha   90.00
_cell.angle_beta   90.00
_cell.angle_gamma   90.00
#
_symmetry.space_group_name_H-M   'P 1'
#
loop_
_entity.id
_entity.type
_entity.pdbx_description
1 polymer ?
#
loop_
_entity_poly.entity_id
_entity_poly.type
_entity_poly.pdbx_seq_one_letter_code
_entity_poly.pdbx_strand_id
1 'polypeptide(L)'
;MKKTLFITLSLFTMILFLLSCNNNSLKPDTYTKEEINRKYPYWDVGVAEFKIAEDLTNYATITVEEKRFILRCMALMRTAVNTTEFPAEVNKNKNKLVSSVDARYGNALIKKGDNYDPNIMVEVIRSLQYTNFIYEKRSTRGVALGALGQSRYVRYLGGQAPNQIPTANWVGFENANWIKWSYGYASFSGLMFHEHMHNIGFNHVGGHDVPSTLQNIMTDLMNRILNGDLKSKYAKALDELTAYYYTEYKDLLLEDSVFDPSKK
;
A
#
# COMPACT_ATOMS: atom_id res chain seq x y z
N MET A 1 22.36 -47.89 -27.10
CA MET A 1 21.54 -46.66 -27.15
C MET A 1 21.69 -45.79 -25.88
N LYS A 2 22.92 -45.51 -25.40
CA LYS A 2 23.15 -44.65 -24.21
C LYS A 2 23.86 -43.32 -24.50
N LYS A 3 24.52 -43.20 -25.66
CA LYS A 3 25.27 -41.99 -26.03
C LYS A 3 24.39 -40.88 -26.64
N THR A 4 23.32 -41.24 -27.34
CA THR A 4 22.42 -40.26 -27.99
C THR A 4 21.53 -39.51 -26.99
N LEU A 5 21.18 -40.15 -25.86
CA LEU A 5 20.32 -39.56 -24.82
C LEU A 5 21.07 -38.52 -23.96
N PHE A 6 22.38 -38.69 -23.78
CA PHE A 6 23.22 -37.72 -23.05
C PHE A 6 23.47 -36.44 -23.84
N ILE A 7 23.58 -36.54 -25.18
CA ILE A 7 23.81 -35.37 -26.04
C ILE A 7 22.54 -34.54 -26.17
N THR A 8 21.35 -35.15 -26.25
CA THR A 8 20.08 -34.41 -26.30
C THR A 8 19.72 -33.76 -24.96
N LEU A 9 20.04 -34.40 -23.82
CA LEU A 9 19.82 -33.81 -22.50
C LEU A 9 20.81 -32.66 -22.19
N SER A 10 22.05 -32.76 -22.67
CA SER A 10 23.06 -31.70 -22.56
C SER A 10 22.77 -30.49 -23.46
N LEU A 11 22.17 -30.69 -24.65
CA LEU A 11 21.78 -29.57 -25.52
C LEU A 11 20.53 -28.85 -24.99
N PHE A 12 19.59 -29.57 -24.40
CA PHE A 12 18.35 -28.98 -23.86
C PHE A 12 18.62 -28.15 -22.59
N THR A 13 19.58 -28.57 -21.76
CA THR A 13 20.03 -27.81 -20.59
C THR A 13 20.81 -26.56 -20.98
N MET A 14 21.59 -26.59 -22.07
CA MET A 14 22.31 -25.41 -22.55
C MET A 14 21.39 -24.35 -23.18
N ILE A 15 20.30 -24.75 -23.84
CA ILE A 15 19.28 -23.83 -24.36
C ILE A 15 18.49 -23.15 -23.22
N LEU A 16 18.26 -23.86 -22.10
CA LEU A 16 17.64 -23.27 -20.90
C LEU A 16 18.53 -22.20 -20.24
N PHE A 17 19.85 -22.35 -20.27
CA PHE A 17 20.78 -21.32 -19.78
C PHE A 17 20.97 -20.14 -20.76
N LEU A 18 20.85 -20.37 -22.07
CA LEU A 18 20.88 -19.30 -23.07
C LEU A 18 19.58 -18.47 -23.08
N LEU A 19 18.44 -19.06 -22.68
CA LEU A 19 17.17 -18.35 -22.48
C LEU A 19 17.02 -17.73 -21.08
N SER A 20 17.82 -18.17 -20.08
CA SER A 20 17.86 -17.51 -18.76
C SER A 20 18.86 -16.34 -18.69
N CYS A 21 19.52 -16.00 -19.80
CA CYS A 21 20.33 -14.80 -19.93
C CYS A 21 19.56 -13.63 -20.57
N ASN A 22 18.26 -13.52 -20.34
CA ASN A 22 17.63 -12.19 -20.30
C ASN A 22 17.83 -11.62 -18.89
N ASN A 23 19.10 -11.36 -18.57
CA ASN A 23 19.47 -10.38 -17.56
C ASN A 23 19.02 -9.01 -18.08
N ASN A 24 17.72 -8.72 -17.96
CA ASN A 24 17.34 -7.42 -17.44
C ASN A 24 17.81 -7.41 -15.98
N SER A 25 19.14 -7.38 -15.77
CA SER A 25 19.69 -6.93 -14.52
C SER A 25 19.09 -5.55 -14.35
N LEU A 26 18.18 -5.41 -13.38
CA LEU A 26 17.57 -4.15 -12.98
C LEU A 26 18.72 -3.16 -12.83
N LYS A 27 18.92 -2.27 -13.82
CA LYS A 27 20.02 -1.30 -13.74
C LYS A 27 19.67 -0.39 -12.56
N PRO A 28 20.54 -0.25 -11.55
CA PRO A 28 20.25 0.51 -10.34
C PRO A 28 19.69 1.91 -10.60
N ASP A 29 20.13 2.53 -11.71
CA ASP A 29 19.74 3.89 -12.12
C ASP A 29 18.31 4.01 -12.68
N THR A 30 17.61 2.90 -12.95
CA THR A 30 16.26 2.89 -13.58
C THR A 30 15.12 3.13 -12.58
N TYR A 31 15.42 3.03 -11.29
CA TYR A 31 14.43 3.11 -10.20
C TYR A 31 14.78 4.20 -9.19
N THR A 32 15.36 5.31 -9.65
CA THR A 32 15.53 6.49 -8.80
C THR A 32 14.17 7.01 -8.35
N LYS A 33 14.14 7.60 -7.15
CA LYS A 33 12.94 8.21 -6.59
C LYS A 33 12.37 9.27 -7.52
N GLU A 34 13.23 10.06 -8.16
CA GLU A 34 12.85 11.10 -9.12
C GLU A 34 12.14 10.51 -10.35
N GLU A 35 12.68 9.45 -10.95
CA GLU A 35 12.07 8.81 -12.11
C GLU A 35 10.73 8.15 -11.76
N ILE A 36 10.67 7.46 -10.61
CA ILE A 36 9.46 6.81 -10.13
C ILE A 36 8.37 7.83 -9.79
N ASN A 37 8.71 8.92 -9.10
CA ASN A 37 7.77 9.99 -8.79
C ASN A 37 7.29 10.72 -10.04
N ARG A 38 8.11 10.80 -11.10
CA ARG A 38 7.67 11.36 -12.40
C ARG A 38 6.68 10.45 -13.12
N LYS A 39 6.89 9.12 -13.11
CA LYS A 39 6.01 8.14 -13.79
C LYS A 39 4.73 7.86 -13.00
N TYR A 40 4.82 7.80 -11.69
CA TYR A 40 3.75 7.42 -10.75
C TYR A 40 3.60 8.50 -9.68
N PRO A 41 3.10 9.70 -10.03
CA PRO A 41 3.17 10.89 -9.19
C PRO A 41 2.26 10.87 -7.96
N TYR A 42 1.28 9.98 -7.92
CA TYR A 42 0.34 9.91 -6.82
C TYR A 42 0.75 8.87 -5.78
N TRP A 43 0.35 9.13 -4.52
CA TRP A 43 0.57 8.22 -3.39
C TRP A 43 2.05 7.94 -3.12
N ASP A 44 2.83 8.99 -2.84
CA ASP A 44 4.25 8.86 -2.48
C ASP A 44 4.40 8.56 -0.98
N VAL A 45 3.99 7.36 -0.60
CA VAL A 45 4.05 6.85 0.76
C VAL A 45 5.30 5.99 0.92
N GLY A 46 6.17 6.38 1.85
CA GLY A 46 7.41 5.73 2.20
C GLY A 46 7.41 5.12 3.60
N VAL A 47 8.41 4.27 3.87
CA VAL A 47 8.52 3.47 5.10
C VAL A 47 9.70 3.94 5.94
N ALA A 48 9.45 4.36 7.17
CA ALA A 48 10.50 4.61 8.15
C ALA A 48 11.04 3.29 8.71
N GLU A 49 10.13 2.44 9.21
CA GLU A 49 10.51 1.19 9.87
C GLU A 49 9.34 0.20 9.93
N PHE A 50 9.70 -1.07 10.17
CA PHE A 50 8.79 -2.14 10.55
C PHE A 50 8.94 -2.41 12.04
N LYS A 51 7.96 -1.96 12.82
CA LYS A 51 8.04 -1.91 14.29
C LYS A 51 7.23 -3.03 14.92
N ILE A 52 7.71 -3.59 16.02
CA ILE A 52 6.90 -4.41 16.93
C ILE A 52 6.49 -3.52 18.09
N ALA A 53 5.20 -3.46 18.41
CA ALA A 53 4.72 -2.60 19.49
C ALA A 53 5.32 -3.01 20.84
N GLU A 54 5.69 -1.98 21.62
CA GLU A 54 6.39 -2.13 22.89
C GLU A 54 5.53 -2.77 23.99
N ASP A 55 4.20 -2.70 23.81
CA ASP A 55 3.18 -3.26 24.70
C ASP A 55 2.92 -4.77 24.48
N LEU A 56 3.57 -5.39 23.49
CA LEU A 56 3.48 -6.83 23.29
C LEU A 56 4.20 -7.57 24.43
N THR A 57 3.52 -8.56 25.00
CA THR A 57 4.03 -9.40 26.09
C THR A 57 4.56 -10.76 25.62
N ASN A 58 4.24 -11.14 24.39
CA ASN A 58 4.59 -12.43 23.81
C ASN A 58 5.63 -12.25 22.71
N TYR A 59 6.38 -13.32 22.40
CA TYR A 59 7.31 -13.34 21.28
C TYR A 59 6.63 -12.87 19.98
N ALA A 60 7.32 -12.00 19.25
CA ALA A 60 6.84 -11.50 17.96
C ALA A 60 8.02 -11.35 17.00
N THR A 61 7.74 -11.54 15.72
CA THR A 61 8.73 -11.34 14.65
C THR A 61 8.05 -10.73 13.45
N ILE A 62 8.73 -9.84 12.75
CA ILE A 62 8.38 -9.40 11.41
C ILE A 62 9.51 -9.88 10.49
N THR A 63 9.26 -10.95 9.75
CA THR A 63 10.30 -11.55 8.91
C THR A 63 10.61 -10.68 7.69
N VAL A 64 11.77 -10.87 7.07
CA VAL A 64 12.11 -10.22 5.79
C VAL A 64 11.04 -10.47 4.72
N GLU A 65 10.43 -11.67 4.67
CA GLU A 65 9.34 -11.97 3.75
C GLU A 65 8.07 -11.17 4.07
N GLU A 66 7.73 -10.99 5.35
CA GLU A 66 6.60 -10.12 5.73
C GLU A 66 6.87 -8.67 5.35
N LYS A 67 8.10 -8.17 5.51
CA LYS A 67 8.49 -6.82 5.09
C LYS A 67 8.37 -6.66 3.57
N ARG A 68 8.89 -7.62 2.79
CA ARG A 68 8.72 -7.66 1.32
C ARG A 68 7.25 -7.71 0.92
N PHE A 69 6.44 -8.48 1.63
CA PHE A 69 5.01 -8.56 1.41
C PHE A 69 4.34 -7.19 1.58
N ILE A 70 4.62 -6.47 2.67
CA ILE A 70 4.11 -5.10 2.87
C ILE A 70 4.55 -4.16 1.74
N LEU A 71 5.83 -4.18 1.37
CA LEU A 71 6.34 -3.33 0.30
C LEU A 71 5.68 -3.63 -1.06
N ARG A 72 5.38 -4.90 -1.36
CA ARG A 72 4.61 -5.28 -2.56
C ARG A 72 3.15 -4.82 -2.47
N CYS A 73 2.53 -4.87 -1.31
CA CYS A 73 1.20 -4.29 -1.09
C CYS A 73 1.21 -2.76 -1.31
N MET A 74 2.25 -2.06 -0.86
CA MET A 74 2.42 -0.62 -1.14
C MET A 74 2.57 -0.34 -2.63
N ALA A 75 3.38 -1.12 -3.35
CA ALA A 75 3.52 -1.01 -4.79
C ALA A 75 2.16 -1.20 -5.50
N LEU A 76 1.35 -2.15 -5.03
CA LEU A 76 0.03 -2.42 -5.58
C LEU A 76 -0.96 -1.28 -5.31
N MET A 77 -1.00 -0.72 -4.09
CA MET A 77 -1.80 0.47 -3.78
C MET A 77 -1.39 1.67 -4.65
N ARG A 78 -0.08 1.94 -4.74
CA ARG A 78 0.44 3.04 -5.57
C ARG A 78 0.12 2.83 -7.05
N THR A 79 0.21 1.60 -7.55
CA THR A 79 -0.22 1.27 -8.92
C THR A 79 -1.70 1.60 -9.11
N ALA A 80 -2.58 1.10 -8.22
CA ALA A 80 -4.02 1.29 -8.29
C ALA A 80 -4.43 2.77 -8.27
N VAL A 81 -3.88 3.57 -7.35
CA VAL A 81 -4.17 5.02 -7.25
C VAL A 81 -3.75 5.80 -8.51
N ASN A 82 -2.67 5.36 -9.18
CA ASN A 82 -2.18 5.96 -10.42
C ASN A 82 -2.91 5.50 -11.69
N THR A 83 -3.86 4.55 -11.59
CA THR A 83 -4.65 4.13 -12.75
C THR A 83 -5.66 5.18 -13.21
N THR A 84 -6.06 5.10 -14.48
CA THR A 84 -7.18 5.91 -15.02
C THR A 84 -8.54 5.48 -14.45
N GLU A 85 -8.65 4.23 -13.97
CA GLU A 85 -9.86 3.62 -13.47
C GLU A 85 -10.20 4.09 -12.05
N PHE A 86 -9.19 4.39 -11.23
CA PHE A 86 -9.40 4.79 -9.84
C PHE A 86 -10.39 5.97 -9.66
N PRO A 87 -10.24 7.13 -10.33
CA PRO A 87 -11.20 8.22 -10.20
C PRO A 87 -12.61 7.84 -10.67
N ALA A 88 -12.70 7.01 -11.72
CA ALA A 88 -13.98 6.55 -12.25
C ALA A 88 -14.71 5.66 -11.24
N GLU A 89 -14.01 4.73 -10.59
CA GLU A 89 -14.60 3.87 -9.56
C GLU A 89 -15.00 4.65 -8.29
N VAL A 90 -14.23 5.67 -7.89
CA VAL A 90 -14.62 6.58 -6.80
C VAL A 90 -15.90 7.34 -7.18
N ASN A 91 -15.97 7.89 -8.39
CA ASN A 91 -17.13 8.65 -8.85
C ASN A 91 -18.40 7.77 -8.96
N LYS A 92 -18.28 6.53 -9.43
CA LYS A 92 -19.39 5.55 -9.45
C LYS A 92 -19.98 5.30 -8.06
N ASN A 93 -19.15 5.40 -7.02
CA ASN A 93 -19.57 5.19 -5.63
C ASN A 93 -19.89 6.49 -4.87
N LYS A 94 -20.02 7.65 -5.55
CA LYS A 94 -20.23 8.96 -4.92
C LYS A 94 -21.34 9.01 -3.86
N ASN A 95 -22.43 8.26 -4.04
CA ASN A 95 -23.56 8.24 -3.11
C ASN A 95 -23.26 7.52 -1.78
N LYS A 96 -22.12 6.81 -1.69
CA LYS A 96 -21.63 6.16 -0.48
C LYS A 96 -20.54 6.98 0.22
N LEU A 97 -20.07 8.05 -0.41
CA LEU A 97 -19.02 8.91 0.12
C LEU A 97 -19.65 10.00 0.99
N VAL A 98 -20.15 9.60 2.16
CA VAL A 98 -20.86 10.49 3.10
C VAL A 98 -20.01 10.73 4.35
N SER A 99 -19.93 11.96 4.83
CA SER A 99 -19.17 12.27 6.03
C SER A 99 -19.80 11.69 7.29
N SER A 100 -18.98 11.02 8.08
CA SER A 100 -19.35 10.41 9.36
C SER A 100 -19.19 11.38 10.55
N VAL A 101 -18.53 12.52 10.32
CA VAL A 101 -18.14 13.49 11.35
C VAL A 101 -18.26 14.92 10.84
N ASP A 102 -18.34 15.87 11.76
CA ASP A 102 -18.15 17.29 11.46
C ASP A 102 -16.65 17.61 11.43
N ALA A 103 -16.18 18.35 10.43
CA ALA A 103 -14.82 18.85 10.37
C ALA A 103 -14.74 20.23 9.72
N ARG A 104 -13.85 21.08 10.22
CA ARG A 104 -13.64 22.45 9.71
C ARG A 104 -12.16 22.79 9.65
N TYR A 105 -11.77 23.52 8.62
CA TYR A 105 -10.47 24.19 8.55
C TYR A 105 -10.56 25.45 7.68
N GLY A 106 -10.10 26.59 8.19
CA GLY A 106 -10.28 27.88 7.51
C GLY A 106 -11.76 28.15 7.22
N ASN A 107 -12.09 28.43 5.96
CA ASN A 107 -13.45 28.62 5.46
C ASN A 107 -14.13 27.31 4.98
N ALA A 108 -13.42 26.19 4.95
CA ALA A 108 -13.95 24.90 4.54
C ALA A 108 -14.59 24.15 5.71
N LEU A 109 -15.75 23.56 5.45
CA LEU A 109 -16.54 22.81 6.42
C LEU A 109 -17.12 21.59 5.70
N ILE A 110 -17.14 20.45 6.39
CA ILE A 110 -18.03 19.33 6.07
C ILE A 110 -18.77 18.92 7.34
N LYS A 111 -20.08 18.71 7.23
CA LYS A 111 -20.90 18.21 8.33
C LYS A 111 -21.13 16.71 8.17
N LYS A 112 -21.40 16.04 9.27
CA LYS A 112 -21.90 14.67 9.26
C LYS A 112 -23.17 14.59 8.41
N GLY A 113 -23.22 13.62 7.51
CA GLY A 113 -24.29 13.43 6.54
C GLY A 113 -24.09 14.16 5.20
N ASP A 114 -23.11 15.07 5.10
CA ASP A 114 -22.79 15.71 3.83
C ASP A 114 -22.06 14.72 2.90
N ASN A 115 -22.40 14.75 1.61
CA ASN A 115 -21.63 14.03 0.61
C ASN A 115 -20.27 14.71 0.39
N TYR A 116 -19.21 13.92 0.35
CA TYR A 116 -17.92 14.37 -0.18
C TYR A 116 -18.01 14.56 -1.69
N ASP A 117 -17.27 15.53 -2.22
CA ASP A 117 -17.01 15.63 -3.64
C ASP A 117 -16.03 14.50 -4.04
N PRO A 118 -16.40 13.59 -4.97
CA PRO A 118 -15.54 12.47 -5.34
C PRO A 118 -14.25 12.90 -6.04
N ASN A 119 -14.24 14.02 -6.77
CA ASN A 119 -13.03 14.51 -7.44
C ASN A 119 -12.05 15.09 -6.40
N ILE A 120 -12.56 15.88 -5.46
CA ILE A 120 -11.75 16.39 -4.35
C ILE A 120 -11.22 15.23 -3.50
N MET A 121 -12.04 14.20 -3.24
CA MET A 121 -11.58 13.01 -2.52
C MET A 121 -10.43 12.30 -3.25
N VAL A 122 -10.54 12.14 -4.58
CA VAL A 122 -9.46 11.58 -5.41
C VAL A 122 -8.19 12.43 -5.27
N GLU A 123 -8.27 13.76 -5.32
CA GLU A 123 -7.11 14.65 -5.15
C GLU A 123 -6.50 14.55 -3.75
N VAL A 124 -7.34 14.51 -2.71
CA VAL A 124 -6.94 14.36 -1.31
C VAL A 124 -6.13 13.07 -1.10
N ILE A 125 -6.59 11.97 -1.69
CA ILE A 125 -5.93 10.65 -1.64
C ILE A 125 -4.65 10.67 -2.49
N ARG A 126 -4.73 11.14 -3.72
CA ARG A 126 -3.61 11.13 -4.67
C ARG A 126 -2.44 12.01 -4.24
N SER A 127 -2.72 13.10 -3.56
CA SER A 127 -1.71 14.05 -3.05
C SER A 127 -1.02 13.60 -1.77
N LEU A 128 -1.30 12.38 -1.27
CA LEU A 128 -0.62 11.87 -0.09
C LEU A 128 0.87 11.67 -0.33
N GLN A 129 1.64 12.22 0.60
CA GLN A 129 3.10 12.12 0.65
C GLN A 129 3.48 11.83 2.11
N TYR A 130 4.03 10.65 2.37
CA TYR A 130 4.58 10.28 3.67
C TYR A 130 6.04 9.87 3.46
N THR A 131 6.97 10.45 4.19
CA THR A 131 8.36 9.96 4.15
C THR A 131 8.64 8.95 5.26
N ASN A 132 7.94 9.06 6.39
CA ASN A 132 8.30 8.38 7.63
C ASN A 132 7.14 7.56 8.20
N PHE A 133 6.57 6.65 7.39
CA PHE A 133 5.43 5.84 7.81
C PHE A 133 5.87 4.53 8.50
N ILE A 134 5.19 4.14 9.57
CA ILE A 134 5.50 2.96 10.38
C ILE A 134 4.44 1.88 10.13
N TYR A 135 4.90 0.67 9.85
CA TYR A 135 4.05 -0.52 9.84
C TYR A 135 4.32 -1.32 11.10
N GLU A 136 3.35 -1.38 12.01
CA GLU A 136 3.53 -1.90 13.36
C GLU A 136 2.80 -3.24 13.57
N LYS A 137 3.48 -4.22 14.16
CA LYS A 137 2.87 -5.47 14.63
C LYS A 137 2.40 -5.29 16.08
N ARG A 138 1.11 -5.54 16.34
CA ARG A 138 0.44 -5.24 17.61
C ARG A 138 -0.55 -6.33 18.01
N SER A 139 -0.95 -6.37 19.28
CA SER A 139 -2.13 -7.16 19.68
C SER A 139 -3.38 -6.35 19.41
N THR A 140 -4.07 -6.64 18.31
CA THR A 140 -5.29 -5.94 17.89
C THR A 140 -6.53 -6.80 18.05
N ARG A 141 -6.38 -8.09 18.39
CA ARG A 141 -7.43 -9.11 18.42
C ARG A 141 -8.02 -9.40 17.04
N GLY A 142 -7.17 -9.42 16.02
CA GLY A 142 -7.53 -9.82 14.67
C GLY A 142 -8.03 -8.70 13.76
N VAL A 143 -7.80 -7.44 14.13
CA VAL A 143 -8.16 -6.27 13.30
C VAL A 143 -6.92 -5.50 12.84
N ALA A 144 -7.09 -4.57 11.90
CA ALA A 144 -6.08 -3.55 11.62
C ALA A 144 -6.47 -2.25 12.34
N LEU A 145 -5.48 -1.37 12.57
CA LEU A 145 -5.68 -0.11 13.29
C LEU A 145 -4.88 1.02 12.64
N GLY A 146 -5.57 2.04 12.15
CA GLY A 146 -5.03 3.36 11.85
C GLY A 146 -5.31 4.34 12.99
N ALA A 147 -4.53 5.40 13.07
CA ALA A 147 -4.84 6.50 13.96
C ALA A 147 -5.91 7.41 13.32
N LEU A 148 -6.87 7.89 14.11
CA LEU A 148 -7.83 8.87 13.62
C LEU A 148 -7.13 10.23 13.43
N GLY A 149 -6.77 10.52 12.18
CA GLY A 149 -6.15 11.77 11.78
C GLY A 149 -7.13 12.94 11.74
N GLN A 150 -6.59 14.13 11.46
CA GLN A 150 -7.42 15.28 11.14
C GLN A 150 -7.95 15.16 9.71
N SER A 151 -9.14 15.71 9.45
CA SER A 151 -9.75 15.64 8.11
C SER A 151 -8.88 16.37 7.08
N ARG A 152 -8.14 15.60 6.28
CA ARG A 152 -7.35 16.10 5.16
C ARG A 152 -8.23 16.76 4.10
N TYR A 153 -9.46 16.27 3.94
CA TYR A 153 -10.43 16.80 2.98
C TYR A 153 -10.73 18.29 3.20
N VAL A 154 -11.14 18.69 4.42
CA VAL A 154 -11.44 20.11 4.70
C VAL A 154 -10.18 20.96 4.74
N ARG A 155 -9.02 20.39 5.10
CA ARG A 155 -7.74 21.10 5.08
C ARG A 155 -7.30 21.43 3.65
N TYR A 156 -7.45 20.48 2.73
CA TYR A 156 -7.21 20.66 1.30
C TYR A 156 -8.12 21.75 0.72
N LEU A 157 -9.43 21.67 0.98
CA LEU A 157 -10.39 22.69 0.54
C LEU A 157 -10.15 24.07 1.16
N GLY A 158 -9.69 24.13 2.41
CA GLY A 158 -9.33 25.37 3.10
C GLY A 158 -8.00 25.96 2.65
N GLY A 159 -7.38 25.44 1.58
CA GLY A 159 -6.19 26.00 0.95
C GLY A 159 -4.87 25.63 1.62
N GLN A 160 -4.85 24.65 2.53
CA GLN A 160 -3.57 24.17 3.09
C GLN A 160 -2.78 23.40 2.02
N ALA A 161 -1.50 23.72 1.88
CA ALA A 161 -0.63 23.01 0.93
C ALA A 161 -0.61 21.50 1.23
N PRO A 162 -0.74 20.61 0.23
CA PRO A 162 -0.89 19.17 0.47
C PRO A 162 0.21 18.50 1.32
N ASN A 163 1.43 19.02 1.22
CA ASN A 163 2.62 18.56 1.97
C ASN A 163 2.69 19.13 3.41
N GLN A 164 1.82 20.06 3.77
CA GLN A 164 1.74 20.65 5.11
C GLN A 164 0.54 20.14 5.91
N ILE A 165 -0.38 19.40 5.28
CA ILE A 165 -1.55 18.85 5.97
C ILE A 165 -1.08 17.74 6.91
N PRO A 166 -1.34 17.84 8.24
CA PRO A 166 -0.97 16.81 9.19
C PRO A 166 -1.69 15.50 8.89
N THR A 167 -0.96 14.41 9.03
CA THR A 167 -1.44 13.05 8.81
C THR A 167 -0.79 12.14 9.85
N ALA A 168 -1.52 11.16 10.36
CA ALA A 168 -0.88 10.16 11.20
C ALA A 168 0.06 9.29 10.35
N ASN A 169 1.13 8.79 10.96
CA ASN A 169 2.25 8.19 10.26
C ASN A 169 2.45 6.70 10.59
N TRP A 170 1.41 6.00 11.04
CA TRP A 170 1.54 4.59 11.35
C TRP A 170 0.23 3.82 11.13
N VAL A 171 0.34 2.51 10.89
CA VAL A 171 -0.78 1.57 10.98
C VAL A 171 -0.32 0.31 11.71
N GLY A 172 -1.23 -0.28 12.48
CA GLY A 172 -1.04 -1.50 13.24
C GLY A 172 -1.77 -2.67 12.61
N PHE A 173 -1.13 -3.84 12.58
CA PHE A 173 -1.74 -5.11 12.21
C PHE A 173 -1.56 -6.13 13.32
N GLU A 174 -2.47 -7.12 13.38
CA GLU A 174 -2.41 -8.21 14.34
C GLU A 174 -1.02 -8.87 14.37
N ASN A 175 -0.62 -9.34 15.57
CA ASN A 175 0.55 -10.16 15.80
C ASN A 175 0.34 -11.58 15.24
N ALA A 176 0.22 -11.64 13.93
CA ALA A 176 0.11 -12.85 13.13
C ALA A 176 1.21 -12.83 12.05
N ASN A 177 1.33 -13.92 11.31
CA ASN A 177 2.06 -13.90 10.06
C ASN A 177 1.22 -13.13 9.02
N TRP A 178 1.66 -11.93 8.61
CA TRP A 178 0.88 -11.05 7.75
C TRP A 178 0.58 -11.63 6.38
N ILE A 179 1.48 -12.49 5.85
CA ILE A 179 1.24 -13.20 4.59
C ILE A 179 0.07 -14.18 4.75
N LYS A 180 0.05 -14.98 5.81
CA LYS A 180 -1.03 -15.96 6.06
C LYS A 180 -2.35 -15.29 6.45
N TRP A 181 -2.28 -14.19 7.21
CA TRP A 181 -3.45 -13.42 7.65
C TRP A 181 -4.08 -12.59 6.52
N SER A 182 -3.33 -12.34 5.43
CA SER A 182 -3.75 -11.43 4.36
C SER A 182 -4.96 -11.85 3.53
N TYR A 183 -5.22 -13.16 3.43
CA TYR A 183 -6.10 -13.73 2.39
C TYR A 183 -5.73 -13.30 0.96
N GLY A 184 -4.48 -12.86 0.73
CA GLY A 184 -3.94 -12.41 -0.56
C GLY A 184 -3.55 -10.93 -0.62
N TYR A 185 -2.72 -10.59 -1.61
CA TYR A 185 -2.17 -9.23 -1.79
C TYR A 185 -3.26 -8.15 -1.91
N ALA A 186 -4.29 -8.36 -2.72
CA ALA A 186 -5.33 -7.34 -2.94
C ALA A 186 -6.15 -7.06 -1.67
N SER A 187 -6.56 -8.12 -0.96
CA SER A 187 -7.33 -8.04 0.29
C SER A 187 -6.56 -7.26 1.35
N PHE A 188 -5.31 -7.66 1.63
CA PHE A 188 -4.51 -6.99 2.63
C PHE A 188 -4.09 -5.58 2.22
N SER A 189 -3.78 -5.34 0.94
CA SER A 189 -3.53 -3.98 0.45
C SER A 189 -4.77 -3.08 0.61
N GLY A 190 -5.96 -3.63 0.41
CA GLY A 190 -7.22 -2.91 0.64
C GLY A 190 -7.39 -2.53 2.11
N LEU A 191 -7.07 -3.46 3.02
CA LEU A 191 -7.08 -3.21 4.45
C LEU A 191 -6.01 -2.20 4.88
N MET A 192 -4.79 -2.28 4.33
CA MET A 192 -3.78 -1.24 4.54
C MET A 192 -4.31 0.13 4.10
N PHE A 193 -4.93 0.21 2.91
CA PHE A 193 -5.51 1.43 2.39
C PHE A 193 -6.60 1.98 3.31
N HIS A 194 -7.45 1.11 3.86
CA HIS A 194 -8.46 1.46 4.86
C HIS A 194 -7.84 2.18 6.06
N GLU A 195 -6.80 1.61 6.66
CA GLU A 195 -6.14 2.22 7.82
C GLU A 195 -5.43 3.54 7.45
N HIS A 196 -4.89 3.63 6.23
CA HIS A 196 -4.40 4.90 5.69
C HIS A 196 -5.50 5.96 5.57
N MET A 197 -6.75 5.58 5.27
CA MET A 197 -7.89 6.51 5.23
C MET A 197 -8.23 7.06 6.61
N HIS A 198 -8.10 6.25 7.66
CA HIS A 198 -8.22 6.73 9.04
C HIS A 198 -7.17 7.78 9.38
N ASN A 199 -5.93 7.58 8.95
CA ASN A 199 -4.81 8.50 9.20
C ASN A 199 -4.99 9.90 8.59
N ILE A 200 -5.94 10.04 7.65
CA ILE A 200 -6.28 11.31 6.98
C ILE A 200 -7.68 11.80 7.35
N GLY A 201 -8.27 11.23 8.41
CA GLY A 201 -9.48 11.71 9.06
C GLY A 201 -10.81 11.19 8.50
N PHE A 202 -10.79 10.14 7.66
CA PHE A 202 -12.02 9.40 7.33
C PHE A 202 -12.39 8.44 8.46
N ASN A 203 -13.69 8.22 8.69
CA ASN A 203 -14.19 7.49 9.86
C ASN A 203 -15.46 6.68 9.53
N HIS A 204 -15.89 5.83 10.47
CA HIS A 204 -17.07 4.94 10.43
C HIS A 204 -18.24 5.43 11.28
N VAL A 205 -18.08 6.56 11.98
CA VAL A 205 -19.03 7.00 13.03
C VAL A 205 -20.44 7.25 12.50
N GLY A 206 -21.42 6.62 13.14
CA GLY A 206 -22.83 6.98 12.95
C GLY A 206 -23.42 6.57 11.60
N GLY A 207 -22.95 5.45 11.03
CA GLY A 207 -23.60 4.76 9.90
C GLY A 207 -23.10 5.12 8.51
N HIS A 208 -22.09 6.00 8.42
CA HIS A 208 -21.39 6.29 7.16
C HIS A 208 -19.98 5.69 7.23
N ASP A 209 -19.63 4.92 6.19
CA ASP A 209 -18.41 4.13 6.15
C ASP A 209 -17.66 4.39 4.82
N VAL A 210 -16.95 5.51 4.82
CA VAL A 210 -16.09 5.90 3.69
C VAL A 210 -14.85 5.01 3.60
N PRO A 211 -14.12 4.69 4.69
CA PRO A 211 -12.93 3.85 4.59
C PRO A 211 -13.21 2.47 3.99
N SER A 212 -14.31 1.78 4.35
CA SER A 212 -14.66 0.49 3.75
C SER A 212 -15.12 0.63 2.30
N THR A 213 -15.85 1.71 1.97
CA THR A 213 -16.22 1.99 0.58
C THR A 213 -14.98 2.12 -0.30
N LEU A 214 -13.98 2.88 0.16
CA LEU A 214 -12.72 3.06 -0.56
C LEU A 214 -11.85 1.79 -0.57
N GLN A 215 -11.82 1.03 0.53
CA GLN A 215 -11.17 -0.28 0.59
C GLN A 215 -11.72 -1.23 -0.48
N ASN A 216 -13.04 -1.29 -0.65
CA ASN A 216 -13.66 -2.17 -1.64
C ASN A 216 -13.26 -1.77 -3.06
N ILE A 217 -13.31 -0.47 -3.37
CA ILE A 217 -12.85 0.08 -4.67
C ILE A 217 -11.39 -0.32 -4.94
N MET A 218 -10.53 -0.10 -3.95
CA MET A 218 -9.10 -0.43 -4.07
C MET A 218 -8.90 -1.94 -4.24
N THR A 219 -9.56 -2.76 -3.45
CA THR A 219 -9.45 -4.23 -3.51
C THR A 219 -9.87 -4.74 -4.88
N ASP A 220 -10.98 -4.26 -5.43
CA ASP A 220 -11.47 -4.65 -6.76
C ASP A 220 -10.50 -4.24 -7.87
N LEU A 221 -10.01 -3.00 -7.84
CA LEU A 221 -9.01 -2.53 -8.80
C LEU A 221 -7.72 -3.36 -8.73
N MET A 222 -7.24 -3.65 -7.53
CA MET A 222 -6.03 -4.44 -7.32
C MET A 222 -6.20 -5.89 -7.77
N ASN A 223 -7.38 -6.49 -7.57
CA ASN A 223 -7.70 -7.82 -8.12
C ASN A 223 -7.68 -7.81 -9.66
N ARG A 224 -8.25 -6.79 -10.28
CA ARG A 224 -8.22 -6.62 -11.74
C ARG A 224 -6.80 -6.44 -12.28
N ILE A 225 -5.94 -5.72 -11.55
CA ILE A 225 -4.51 -5.53 -11.89
C ILE A 225 -3.73 -6.84 -11.71
N LEU A 226 -3.97 -7.63 -10.68
CA LEU A 226 -3.21 -8.86 -10.45
C LEU A 226 -3.62 -9.97 -11.42
N ASN A 227 -4.94 -10.14 -11.61
CA ASN A 227 -5.49 -11.36 -12.19
C ASN A 227 -6.62 -11.12 -13.21
N GLY A 228 -7.06 -9.89 -13.43
CA GLY A 228 -8.21 -9.58 -14.28
C GLY A 228 -7.85 -8.84 -15.56
N ASP A 229 -8.81 -8.06 -16.04
CA ASP A 229 -8.76 -7.30 -17.31
C ASP A 229 -7.67 -6.23 -17.34
N LEU A 230 -7.24 -5.72 -16.17
CA LEU A 230 -6.23 -4.66 -16.07
C LEU A 230 -4.79 -5.19 -15.98
N LYS A 231 -4.61 -6.51 -15.88
CA LYS A 231 -3.29 -7.13 -15.67
C LYS A 231 -2.28 -6.74 -16.72
N SER A 232 -2.57 -7.00 -17.99
CA SER A 232 -1.64 -6.69 -19.08
C SER A 232 -1.36 -5.20 -19.21
N LYS A 233 -2.33 -4.34 -18.84
CA LYS A 233 -2.20 -2.89 -18.90
C LYS A 233 -1.24 -2.33 -17.84
N TYR A 234 -1.27 -2.89 -16.62
CA TYR A 234 -0.52 -2.33 -15.48
C TYR A 234 0.56 -3.25 -14.90
N ALA A 235 0.81 -4.44 -15.46
CA ALA A 235 1.86 -5.35 -15.01
C ALA A 235 3.24 -4.66 -14.91
N LYS A 236 3.63 -3.93 -15.97
CA LYS A 236 4.90 -3.19 -15.98
C LYS A 236 4.99 -2.16 -14.85
N ALA A 237 3.92 -1.40 -14.63
CA ALA A 237 3.90 -0.38 -13.57
C ALA A 237 4.06 -1.01 -12.18
N LEU A 238 3.36 -2.13 -11.96
CA LEU A 238 3.44 -2.87 -10.70
C LEU A 238 4.85 -3.46 -10.47
N ASP A 239 5.48 -3.99 -11.51
CA ASP A 239 6.84 -4.53 -11.43
C ASP A 239 7.88 -3.43 -11.19
N GLU A 240 7.78 -2.30 -11.89
CA GLU A 240 8.66 -1.14 -11.69
C GLU A 240 8.53 -0.57 -10.26
N LEU A 241 7.30 -0.40 -9.76
CA LEU A 241 7.06 0.08 -8.39
C LEU A 241 7.57 -0.92 -7.35
N THR A 242 7.45 -2.22 -7.59
CA THR A 242 7.96 -3.24 -6.66
C THR A 242 9.48 -3.26 -6.61
N ALA A 243 10.13 -3.18 -7.77
CA ALA A 243 11.58 -3.05 -7.85
C ALA A 243 12.07 -1.79 -7.12
N TYR A 244 11.37 -0.67 -7.31
CA TYR A 244 11.62 0.57 -6.58
C TYR A 244 11.51 0.38 -5.06
N TYR A 245 10.37 -0.09 -4.55
CA TYR A 245 10.19 -0.26 -3.10
C TYR A 245 11.23 -1.22 -2.49
N TYR A 246 11.60 -2.31 -3.17
CA TYR A 246 12.65 -3.20 -2.66
C TYR A 246 14.04 -2.58 -2.69
N THR A 247 14.30 -1.67 -3.63
CA THR A 247 15.58 -0.98 -3.76
C THR A 247 15.69 0.16 -2.74
N GLU A 248 14.67 1.00 -2.64
CA GLU A 248 14.58 2.15 -1.73
C GLU A 248 14.67 1.70 -0.27
N TYR A 249 13.99 0.60 0.08
CA TYR A 249 13.92 0.10 1.46
C TYR A 249 14.80 -1.13 1.70
N LYS A 250 15.84 -1.34 0.88
CA LYS A 250 16.73 -2.53 0.98
C LYS A 250 17.33 -2.71 2.38
N ASP A 251 17.61 -1.62 3.08
CA ASP A 251 18.23 -1.65 4.41
C ASP A 251 17.25 -2.20 5.46
N LEU A 252 15.95 -2.00 5.28
CA LEU A 252 14.91 -2.60 6.12
C LEU A 252 14.74 -4.10 5.87
N LEU A 253 15.30 -4.64 4.78
CA LEU A 253 15.16 -6.03 4.33
C LEU A 253 16.37 -6.90 4.64
N LEU A 254 17.32 -6.40 5.45
CA LEU A 254 18.54 -7.14 5.80
C LEU A 254 18.29 -8.26 6.81
N GLU A 255 17.39 -8.03 7.77
CA GLU A 255 17.13 -8.97 8.86
C GLU A 255 15.68 -8.90 9.35
N ASP A 256 15.27 -9.90 10.13
CA ASP A 256 13.97 -9.92 10.79
C ASP A 256 13.92 -8.91 11.94
N SER A 257 12.78 -8.26 12.14
CA SER A 257 12.54 -7.50 13.37
C SER A 257 12.05 -8.49 14.44
N VAL A 258 12.77 -8.66 15.56
CA VAL A 258 12.44 -9.65 16.59
C VAL A 258 12.18 -8.99 17.94
N PHE A 259 11.09 -9.36 18.59
CA PHE A 259 10.80 -9.07 19.98
C PHE A 259 10.76 -10.38 20.77
N ASP A 260 11.68 -10.50 21.72
CA ASP A 260 11.80 -11.65 22.62
C ASP A 260 11.62 -11.19 24.07
N PRO A 261 10.47 -11.47 24.70
CA PRO A 261 10.20 -11.02 26.07
C PRO A 261 11.13 -11.66 27.10
N SER A 262 11.84 -12.76 26.77
CA SER A 262 12.81 -13.42 27.66
C SER A 262 14.18 -12.73 27.71
N LYS A 263 14.42 -11.75 26.82
CA LYS A 263 15.66 -10.97 26.75
C LYS A 263 15.55 -9.57 27.34
N LYS A 264 14.41 -9.26 27.99
CA LYS A 264 14.22 -8.07 28.83
C LYS A 264 14.69 -8.35 30.26
#